data_AF-A0A359B326-F1
#
_entry.id   AF-A0A359B326-F1
#
_cell.length_a   1.000
_cell.length_b   1.000
_cell.length_c   1.000
_cell.angle_alpha   90.00
_cell.angle_beta   90.00
_cell.angle_gamma   90.00
#
_symmetry.space_group_name_H-M   'P 1'
#
loop_
_entity.id
_entity.type
_entity.pdbx_description
1 polymer ?
#
loop_
_entity_poly.entity_id
_entity_poly.type
_entity_poly.pdbx_seq_one_letter_code
_entity_poly.pdbx_strand_id
1 'polypeptide(L)'
;MLSELNKYEDPAKLLKALAHPTRLCIVAGLINGPCNVNKMKDCLNLPQSTVSQQLAILRSQGIVDGLRNGTEVYYRVTNEKAKQLVKVLLGENPALFE
;
A
#
# COMPACT_ATOMS: atom_id res chain seq x y z
N MET A 1 -8.68 31.88 -5.28
CA MET A 1 -8.28 31.47 -3.91
C MET A 1 -8.67 30.02 -3.64
N LEU A 2 -9.94 29.61 -3.80
CA LEU A 2 -10.34 28.19 -3.73
C LEU A 2 -9.71 27.31 -4.82
N SER A 3 -9.50 27.85 -6.03
CA SER A 3 -8.84 27.15 -7.16
C SER A 3 -7.41 26.68 -6.87
N GLU A 4 -6.70 27.38 -5.98
CA GLU A 4 -5.31 27.04 -5.61
C GLU A 4 -5.23 25.89 -4.62
N LEU A 5 -6.31 25.58 -3.89
CA LEU A 5 -6.33 24.49 -2.91
C LEU A 5 -6.49 23.12 -3.58
N ASN A 6 -7.15 23.07 -4.74
CA ASN A 6 -7.39 21.83 -5.49
C ASN A 6 -6.09 21.06 -5.80
N LYS A 7 -4.97 21.77 -6.01
CA LYS A 7 -3.66 21.12 -6.28
C LYS A 7 -3.11 20.33 -5.08
N TYR A 8 -3.61 20.58 -3.87
CA TYR A 8 -3.22 19.87 -2.64
C TYR A 8 -4.17 18.74 -2.28
N GLU A 9 -5.35 18.64 -2.91
CA GLU A 9 -6.34 17.61 -2.55
C GLU A 9 -5.82 16.18 -2.78
N ASP A 10 -5.28 15.90 -3.96
CA ASP A 10 -4.80 14.57 -4.30
C ASP A 10 -3.54 14.16 -3.51
N PRO A 11 -2.52 15.04 -3.33
CA PRO A 11 -1.44 14.77 -2.40
C PRO A 11 -1.93 14.52 -0.97
N ALA A 12 -2.88 15.30 -0.45
CA ALA A 12 -3.42 15.12 0.88
C ALA A 12 -4.19 13.79 1.02
N LYS A 13 -4.97 13.39 0.01
CA LYS A 13 -5.63 12.08 -0.05
C LYS A 13 -4.61 10.95 -0.01
N LEU A 14 -3.53 11.04 -0.79
CA LEU A 14 -2.46 10.05 -0.80
C LEU A 14 -1.77 9.95 0.57
N LEU A 15 -1.42 11.08 1.17
CA LEU A 15 -0.81 11.11 2.51
C LEU A 15 -1.75 10.51 3.55
N LYS A 16 -3.04 10.85 3.53
CA LYS A 16 -4.05 10.28 4.44
C LYS A 16 -4.20 8.77 4.26
N ALA A 17 -4.17 8.31 3.02
CA ALA A 17 -4.21 6.89 2.71
C ALA A 17 -2.95 6.15 3.21
N LEU A 18 -1.78 6.80 3.19
CA LEU A 18 -0.53 6.20 3.68
C LEU A 18 -0.33 6.37 5.20
N ALA A 19 -0.93 7.36 5.86
CA ALA A 19 -0.73 7.67 7.28
C ALA A 19 -1.37 6.65 8.25
N HIS A 20 -0.96 5.39 8.15
CA HIS A 20 -1.31 4.30 9.03
C HIS A 20 -0.20 3.24 9.01
N PRO A 21 0.31 2.77 10.17
CA PRO A 21 1.45 1.87 10.25
C PRO A 21 1.32 0.62 9.36
N THR A 22 0.20 -0.10 9.45
CA THR A 22 -0.03 -1.30 8.63
C THR A 22 -0.06 -1.01 7.14
N ARG A 23 -0.57 0.16 6.71
CA ARG A 23 -0.66 0.49 5.28
C ARG A 23 0.71 0.85 4.73
N LEU A 24 1.51 1.61 5.47
CA LEU A 24 2.93 1.82 5.13
C LEU A 24 3.67 0.50 5.04
N CYS A 25 3.48 -0.40 6.00
CA CYS A 25 4.11 -1.71 6.04
C CYS A 25 3.76 -2.57 4.81
N ILE A 26 2.48 -2.61 4.44
CA ILE A 26 2.00 -3.32 3.24
C ILE A 26 2.62 -2.72 1.97
N VAL A 27 2.56 -1.40 1.81
CA VAL A 27 3.11 -0.74 0.61
C VAL A 27 4.62 -0.95 0.51
N ALA A 28 5.34 -0.80 1.63
CA ALA A 28 6.78 -1.05 1.72
C ALA A 28 7.15 -2.46 1.28
N GLY A 29 6.46 -3.48 1.80
CA GLY A 29 6.71 -4.86 1.41
C GLY A 29 6.33 -5.19 -0.04
N LEU A 30 5.36 -4.48 -0.62
CA LEU A 30 4.94 -4.67 -2.01
C LEU A 30 5.77 -3.91 -3.05
N ILE A 31 6.73 -3.07 -2.66
CA ILE A 31 7.57 -2.29 -3.60
C ILE A 31 8.44 -3.21 -4.47
N ASN A 32 8.94 -4.33 -3.92
CA ASN A 32 9.85 -5.23 -4.62
C ASN A 32 9.16 -6.34 -5.42
N GLY A 33 7.86 -6.55 -5.22
CA GLY A 33 7.12 -7.55 -5.98
C GLY A 33 5.72 -7.82 -5.46
N PRO A 34 4.90 -8.52 -6.27
CA PRO A 34 3.56 -8.91 -5.85
C PRO A 34 3.57 -9.92 -4.71
N CYS A 35 2.65 -9.79 -3.76
CA CYS A 35 2.53 -10.70 -2.61
C CYS A 35 1.06 -10.98 -2.27
N ASN A 36 0.76 -12.17 -1.74
CA ASN A 36 -0.60 -12.56 -1.34
C ASN A 36 -0.89 -12.20 0.13
N VAL A 37 -2.17 -12.19 0.51
CA VAL A 37 -2.60 -11.80 1.86
C VAL A 37 -2.08 -12.76 2.94
N ASN A 38 -1.97 -14.05 2.63
CA ASN A 38 -1.50 -15.07 3.57
C ASN A 38 -0.06 -14.78 4.02
N LYS A 39 0.83 -14.55 3.05
CA LYS A 39 2.23 -14.20 3.30
C LYS A 39 2.36 -12.86 4.03
N MET A 40 1.59 -11.84 3.65
CA MET A 40 1.57 -10.57 4.37
C MET A 40 1.13 -10.72 5.83
N LYS A 41 0.08 -11.50 6.09
CA LYS A 41 -0.44 -11.76 7.44
C LYS A 41 0.65 -12.36 8.33
N ASP A 42 1.39 -13.34 7.82
CA ASP A 42 2.44 -14.01 8.58
C ASP A 42 3.65 -13.07 8.81
N CYS A 43 4.10 -12.33 7.80
CA CYS A 43 5.19 -11.35 7.95
C CYS A 43 4.85 -10.18 8.87
N LEU A 44 3.61 -9.69 8.83
CA LEU A 44 3.16 -8.57 9.66
C LEU A 44 2.73 -8.99 11.07
N ASN A 45 2.59 -10.29 11.32
CA ASN A 45 2.00 -10.84 12.53
C ASN A 45 0.64 -10.20 12.87
N LEU A 46 -0.22 -10.08 11.84
CA LEU A 46 -1.56 -9.48 11.97
C LEU A 46 -2.63 -10.47 11.50
N PRO A 47 -3.86 -10.40 12.02
CA PRO A 47 -4.97 -11.20 11.49
C PRO A 47 -5.21 -10.94 10.00
N GLN A 48 -5.56 -12.00 9.26
CA GLN A 48 -5.81 -11.91 7.81
C GLN A 48 -6.95 -10.94 7.47
N SER A 49 -7.97 -10.86 8.33
CA SER A 49 -9.07 -9.89 8.22
C SER A 49 -8.57 -8.45 8.29
N THR A 50 -7.64 -8.16 9.20
CA THR A 50 -7.00 -6.84 9.34
C THR A 50 -6.20 -6.48 8.09
N VAL A 51 -5.36 -7.40 7.60
CA VAL A 51 -4.57 -7.16 6.37
C VAL A 51 -5.49 -6.93 5.17
N SER A 52 -6.54 -7.76 5.03
CA SER A 52 -7.54 -7.63 3.95
C SER A 52 -8.27 -6.29 4.00
N GLN A 53 -8.63 -5.82 5.20
CA GLN A 53 -9.26 -4.51 5.38
C GLN A 53 -8.33 -3.37 4.95
N GLN A 54 -7.05 -3.42 5.32
CA GLN A 54 -6.09 -2.39 4.92
C GLN A 54 -5.80 -2.43 3.41
N LEU A 55 -5.74 -3.61 2.81
CA LEU A 55 -5.63 -3.77 1.35
C LEU A 55 -6.86 -3.22 0.62
N ALA A 56 -8.07 -3.44 1.16
CA ALA A 56 -9.29 -2.88 0.58
C ALA A 56 -9.27 -1.35 0.59
N ILE A 57 -8.81 -0.74 1.69
CA ILE A 57 -8.62 0.71 1.78
C ILE A 57 -7.59 1.17 0.73
N LEU A 58 -6.39 0.57 0.70
CA LEU A 58 -5.35 0.94 -0.27
C LEU A 58 -5.81 0.79 -1.72
N ARG A 59 -6.59 -0.27 -2.02
CA ARG A 59 -7.16 -0.52 -3.35
C ARG A 59 -8.22 0.54 -3.71
N SER A 60 -9.09 0.90 -2.77
CA SER A 60 -10.09 1.97 -2.98
C SER A 60 -9.46 3.33 -3.26
N GLN A 61 -8.23 3.54 -2.78
CA GLN A 61 -7.44 4.76 -3.01
C GLN A 61 -6.53 4.65 -4.24
N GLY A 62 -6.62 3.56 -5.02
CA GLY A 62 -5.82 3.33 -6.22
C GLY A 62 -4.32 3.17 -5.95
N ILE A 63 -3.92 2.78 -4.73
CA ILE A 63 -2.51 2.61 -4.37
C ILE A 63 -2.00 1.22 -4.74
N VAL A 64 -2.85 0.21 -4.55
CA VAL A 64 -2.56 -1.18 -4.87
C VAL A 64 -3.63 -1.75 -5.79
N ASP A 65 -3.27 -2.79 -6.52
CA ASP A 65 -4.20 -3.62 -7.27
C ASP A 65 -3.96 -5.10 -7.00
N GLY A 66 -4.98 -5.94 -7.20
CA GLY A 66 -4.96 -7.36 -6.91
C GLY A 66 -5.26 -8.20 -8.15
N LEU A 67 -4.38 -9.15 -8.48
CA LEU A 67 -4.57 -10.13 -9.54
C LEU A 67 -4.91 -11.49 -8.93
N ARG A 68 -6.03 -12.08 -9.37
CA ARG A 68 -6.43 -13.42 -8.92
C ARG A 68 -5.61 -14.49 -9.65
N ASN A 69 -5.02 -15.40 -8.88
CA ASN A 69 -4.31 -16.57 -9.39
C ASN A 69 -4.83 -17.82 -8.66
N GLY A 70 -5.70 -18.57 -9.32
CA GLY A 70 -6.41 -19.69 -8.70
C GLY A 70 -7.28 -19.24 -7.52
N THR A 71 -7.01 -19.79 -6.34
CA THR A 71 -7.72 -19.47 -5.08
C THR A 71 -7.14 -18.25 -4.37
N GLU A 72 -5.98 -17.76 -4.78
CA GLU A 72 -5.28 -16.65 -4.13
C GLU A 72 -5.38 -15.34 -4.91
N VAL A 73 -5.13 -14.22 -4.23
CA VAL A 73 -5.02 -12.88 -4.83
C VAL A 73 -3.65 -12.31 -4.50
N TYR A 74 -2.91 -11.90 -5.53
CA TYR A 74 -1.60 -11.29 -5.43
C TYR A 74 -1.74 -9.79 -5.63
N TYR A 75 -1.27 -9.01 -4.66
CA TYR A 75 -1.35 -7.56 -4.69
C TYR A 75 -0.02 -6.95 -5.13
N ARG A 76 -0.06 -5.81 -5.82
CA ARG A 76 1.10 -5.00 -6.21
C ARG A 76 0.82 -3.52 -6.01
N VAL A 77 1.87 -2.72 -5.75
CA VAL A 77 1.73 -1.24 -5.75
C VAL A 77 1.67 -0.74 -7.19
N THR A 78 0.61 -0.01 -7.52
CA THR A 78 0.39 0.59 -8.85
C THR A 78 0.59 2.10 -8.87
N ASN A 79 0.56 2.75 -7.69
CA ASN A 79 0.76 4.18 -7.57
C ASN A 79 2.25 4.54 -7.40
N GLU A 80 2.85 5.12 -8.42
CA GLU A 80 4.29 5.48 -8.41
C GLU A 80 4.64 6.55 -7.37
N LYS A 81 3.75 7.52 -7.12
CA LYS A 81 3.97 8.53 -6.07
C LYS A 81 3.99 7.88 -4.68
N ALA A 82 3.14 6.88 -4.45
CA ALA A 82 3.15 6.12 -3.21
C ALA A 82 4.48 5.38 -3.01
N LYS A 83 5.00 4.72 -4.06
CA LYS A 83 6.32 4.05 -4.01
C LYS A 83 7.43 5.04 -3.65
N GLN A 84 7.47 6.18 -4.33
CA GLN A 84 8.47 7.22 -4.10
C GLN A 84 8.41 7.76 -2.66
N LEU A 85 7.22 8.08 -2.14
CA LEU A 85 7.06 8.57 -0.77
C LEU A 85 7.53 7.54 0.26
N VAL A 86 7.16 6.27 0.09
CA VAL A 86 7.60 5.21 1.01
C VAL A 86 9.11 5.02 0.97
N LYS A 87 9.73 5.09 -0.21
CA LYS A 87 11.20 5.05 -0.35
C LYS A 87 11.89 6.23 0.34
N VAL A 88 11.33 7.44 0.21
CA VAL A 88 11.87 8.63 0.91
C VAL A 88 11.80 8.47 2.43
N LEU A 89 10.73 7.85 2.94
CA LEU A 89 10.53 7.69 4.39
C LEU A 89 11.34 6.54 5.00
N LEU A 90 11.52 5.45 4.27
CA LEU A 90 12.05 4.17 4.81
C LEU A 90 13.36 3.71 4.14
N GLY A 91 13.84 4.41 3.11
CA GLY A 91 15.01 4.04 2.31
C GLY A 91 14.67 3.33 0.99
N GLU A 92 15.67 3.14 0.13
CA GLU A 92 15.49 2.61 -1.24
C GLU A 92 15.01 1.15 -1.31
N ASN A 93 15.27 0.36 -0.25
CA ASN A 93 14.83 -1.02 -0.15
C ASN A 93 14.08 -1.25 1.18
N PRO A 94 12.81 -0.83 1.26
CA PRO A 94 12.02 -0.97 2.47
C PRO A 94 11.30 -2.33 2.54
N ALA A 95 11.66 -3.29 1.68
CA ALA A 95 10.88 -4.52 1.55
C ALA A 95 10.94 -5.38 2.82
N LEU A 96 9.77 -5.88 3.17
CA LEU A 96 9.53 -6.68 4.37
C LEU A 96 9.08 -8.11 4.04
N PHE A 97 8.88 -8.43 2.76
CA PHE A 97 8.45 -9.74 2.29
C PHE A 97 9.56 -10.32 1.40
N GLU A 98 10.23 -11.37 1.88
CA GLU A 98 11.16 -12.21 1.10
C GLU A 98 10.36 -13.17 0.20
#